data_AF-A0A966N618-F1
#
_entry.id   AF-A0A966N618-F1
#
_cell.length_a   1.000
_cell.length_b   1.000
_cell.length_c   1.000
_cell.angle_alpha   90.00
_cell.angle_beta   90.00
_cell.angle_gamma   90.00
#
_symmetry.space_group_name_H-M   'P 1'
#
loop_
_entity.id
_entity.type
_entity.pdbx_description
1 polymer ?
#
loop_
_entity_poly.entity_id
_entity_poly.type
_entity_poly.pdbx_seq_one_letter_code
_entity_poly.pdbx_strand_id
1 'polypeptide(L)'
;MGTPAYVEHGRIHFETKEAAGEALPLIRGWIDRANRGALDEAVEGENGDYQIYDTDVEYDFVVFRADSRRIYNMIWQMENFLKFVKTLPGVCVMEAPVTIIDEESSVYWNKEEEED
;
A
#
# COMPACT_ATOMS: atom_id res chain seq x y z
N MET A 1 -15.91 16.13 2.98
CA MET A 1 -14.79 15.49 3.69
C MET A 1 -14.88 14.00 3.43
N GLY A 2 -13.76 13.33 3.16
CA GLY A 2 -13.72 11.86 3.07
C GLY A 2 -13.19 11.28 4.38
N THR A 3 -13.48 10.01 4.65
CA THR A 3 -12.95 9.30 5.81
C THR A 3 -11.52 8.83 5.50
N PRO A 4 -10.48 9.30 6.20
CA PRO A 4 -9.11 8.86 5.98
C PRO A 4 -8.93 7.39 6.39
N ALA A 5 -8.06 6.68 5.69
CA ALA A 5 -7.75 5.29 5.95
C ALA A 5 -6.31 4.95 5.58
N TYR A 6 -5.74 3.94 6.22
CA TYR A 6 -4.38 3.48 5.99
C TYR A 6 -4.24 1.96 6.14
N VAL A 7 -3.15 1.42 5.62
CA VAL A 7 -2.67 0.05 5.78
C VAL A 7 -1.26 0.15 6.37
N GLU A 8 -1.10 -0.28 7.62
CA GLU A 8 0.21 -0.23 8.33
C GLU A 8 1.07 -1.47 8.08
N HIS A 9 0.41 -2.62 7.86
CA HIS A 9 1.05 -3.93 7.80
C HIS A 9 0.52 -4.75 6.61
N GLY A 10 0.60 -4.17 5.41
CA GLY A 10 0.29 -4.89 4.19
C GLY A 10 1.32 -5.98 3.94
N ARG A 11 0.87 -7.18 3.51
CA ARG A 11 1.73 -8.33 3.22
C ARG A 11 1.33 -9.00 1.92
N ILE A 12 2.31 -9.38 1.12
CA ILE A 12 2.14 -10.23 -0.06
C ILE A 12 2.99 -11.47 0.19
N HIS A 13 2.35 -12.60 0.40
CA HIS A 13 3.02 -13.88 0.65
C HIS A 13 3.36 -14.57 -0.65
N PHE A 14 4.57 -15.14 -0.70
CA PHE A 14 5.09 -15.93 -1.79
C PHE A 14 5.39 -17.36 -1.34
N GLU A 15 5.47 -18.28 -2.29
CA GLU A 15 5.82 -19.68 -2.02
C GLU A 15 7.22 -19.84 -1.43
N THR A 16 8.15 -18.93 -1.78
CA THR A 16 9.53 -18.94 -1.32
C THR A 16 10.07 -17.53 -1.10
N LYS A 17 11.14 -17.42 -0.31
CA LYS A 17 11.91 -16.17 -0.13
C LYS A 17 12.52 -15.68 -1.43
N GLU A 18 12.98 -16.59 -2.27
CA GLU A 18 13.54 -16.27 -3.59
C GLU A 18 12.48 -15.62 -4.48
N ALA A 19 11.26 -16.17 -4.52
CA ALA A 19 10.15 -15.60 -5.28
C ALA A 19 9.77 -14.20 -4.76
N ALA A 20 9.73 -14.00 -3.44
CA ALA A 20 9.51 -12.67 -2.85
C ALA A 20 10.61 -11.67 -3.27
N GLY A 21 11.88 -12.10 -3.26
CA GLY A 21 13.02 -11.30 -3.68
C GLY A 21 12.99 -10.91 -5.16
N GLU A 22 12.60 -11.84 -6.04
CA GLU A 22 12.43 -11.59 -7.48
C GLU A 22 11.25 -10.67 -7.79
N ALA A 23 10.18 -10.76 -7.01
CA ALA A 23 8.98 -9.93 -7.16
C ALA A 23 9.16 -8.49 -6.67
N LEU A 24 9.97 -8.26 -5.62
CA LEU A 24 10.18 -6.93 -5.03
C LEU A 24 10.50 -5.82 -6.05
N PRO A 25 11.46 -5.97 -6.99
CA PRO A 25 11.73 -4.91 -7.96
C PRO A 25 10.54 -4.64 -8.90
N LEU A 26 9.76 -5.66 -9.24
CA LEU A 26 8.54 -5.50 -10.05
C LEU A 26 7.47 -4.73 -9.28
N ILE A 27 7.29 -5.07 -8.00
CA ILE A 27 6.36 -4.38 -7.09
C ILE A 27 6.76 -2.91 -6.92
N ARG A 28 8.02 -2.63 -6.60
CA ARG A 28 8.52 -1.26 -6.46
C ARG A 28 8.36 -0.46 -7.76
N GLY A 29 8.62 -1.08 -8.91
CA GLY A 29 8.42 -0.45 -10.22
C GLY A 29 6.96 -0.16 -10.55
N TRP A 30 6.03 -1.03 -10.13
CA TRP A 30 4.60 -0.75 -10.27
C TRP A 30 4.14 0.37 -9.33
N ILE A 31 4.55 0.33 -8.06
CA ILE A 31 4.22 1.35 -7.05
C ILE A 31 4.72 2.74 -7.47
N ASP A 32 5.98 2.86 -7.94
CA ASP A 32 6.53 4.14 -8.39
C ASP A 32 5.74 4.72 -9.58
N ARG A 33 5.34 3.87 -10.54
CA ARG A 33 4.48 4.30 -11.65
C ARG A 33 3.09 4.71 -11.18
N ALA A 34 2.48 3.93 -10.28
CA ALA A 34 1.16 4.22 -9.71
C ALA A 34 1.13 5.56 -8.97
N ASN A 35 2.08 5.79 -8.06
CA ASN A 35 2.20 7.03 -7.29
C ASN A 35 2.48 8.26 -8.18
N ARG A 36 3.07 8.07 -9.37
CA ARG A 36 3.29 9.14 -10.36
C ARG A 36 2.14 9.33 -11.35
N GLY A 37 1.08 8.53 -11.26
CA GLY A 37 -0.02 8.55 -12.24
C GLY A 37 0.42 8.11 -13.64
N ALA A 38 1.35 7.16 -13.71
CA ALA A 38 1.96 6.66 -14.95
C ALA A 38 1.72 5.15 -15.16
N LEU A 39 0.59 4.62 -14.66
CA LEU A 39 0.11 3.31 -15.09
C LEU A 39 -0.44 3.44 -16.51
N ASP A 40 -0.28 2.39 -17.33
CA ASP A 40 -0.65 2.43 -18.75
C ASP A 40 -2.11 2.88 -18.94
N GLU A 41 -2.32 3.90 -19.78
CA GLU A 41 -3.64 4.47 -20.08
C GLU A 41 -4.64 3.47 -20.70
N ALA A 42 -4.15 2.29 -21.11
CA ALA A 42 -4.96 1.24 -21.73
C ALA A 42 -6.00 0.62 -20.77
N VAL A 43 -5.86 0.82 -19.46
CA VAL A 43 -6.88 0.41 -18.48
C VAL A 43 -7.54 1.65 -17.89
N GLU A 44 -8.72 1.96 -18.41
CA GLU A 44 -9.54 3.09 -17.95
C GLU A 44 -9.81 2.96 -16.44
N GLY A 45 -9.36 3.97 -15.67
CA GLY A 45 -9.56 3.99 -14.23
C GLY A 45 -8.51 3.24 -13.39
N GLU A 46 -7.28 3.06 -13.91
CA GLU A 46 -6.12 2.64 -13.11
C GLU A 46 -5.22 3.78 -12.64
N ASN A 47 -5.25 4.97 -13.26
CA ASN A 47 -4.51 6.13 -12.74
C ASN A 47 -5.33 6.88 -11.68
N GLY A 48 -4.73 7.13 -10.52
CA GLY A 48 -5.35 7.80 -9.39
C GLY A 48 -4.34 8.23 -8.32
N ASP A 49 -4.81 8.76 -7.20
CA ASP A 49 -3.98 9.25 -6.09
C ASP A 49 -3.54 8.05 -5.23
N TYR A 50 -2.58 7.27 -5.73
CA TYR A 50 -1.93 6.20 -4.98
C TYR A 50 -0.93 6.77 -4.00
N GLN A 51 -0.91 6.19 -2.80
CA GLN A 51 0.12 6.46 -1.79
C GLN A 51 0.52 5.15 -1.13
N ILE A 52 1.23 4.29 -1.89
CA ILE A 52 1.80 3.03 -1.40
C ILE A 52 3.32 3.24 -1.21
N TYR A 53 3.86 2.83 -0.07
CA TYR A 53 5.25 3.10 0.33
C TYR A 53 5.81 2.04 1.28
N ASP A 54 7.04 2.27 1.77
CA ASP A 54 7.77 1.39 2.69
C ASP A 54 7.71 -0.09 2.31
N THR A 55 8.03 -0.36 1.05
CA THR A 55 7.97 -1.71 0.48
C THR A 55 9.30 -2.42 0.62
N ASP A 56 9.32 -3.57 1.30
CA ASP A 56 10.53 -4.38 1.47
C ASP A 56 10.22 -5.89 1.54
N VAL A 57 11.25 -6.72 1.45
CA VAL A 57 11.13 -8.18 1.61
C VAL A 57 11.44 -8.59 3.04
N GLU A 58 10.56 -9.38 3.62
CA GLU A 58 10.72 -10.05 4.90
C GLU A 58 10.44 -11.54 4.72
N TYR A 59 11.46 -12.39 4.88
CA TYR A 59 11.35 -13.83 4.65
C TYR A 59 10.72 -14.18 3.29
N ASP A 60 9.56 -14.83 3.27
CA ASP A 60 8.77 -15.27 2.13
C ASP A 60 7.65 -14.29 1.77
N PHE A 61 7.64 -13.08 2.33
CA PHE A 61 6.65 -12.05 2.00
C PHE A 61 7.27 -10.69 1.69
N VAL A 62 6.52 -9.89 0.93
CA VAL A 62 6.79 -8.45 0.73
C VAL A 62 5.85 -7.67 1.62
N VAL A 63 6.40 -6.78 2.45
CA VAL A 63 5.64 -5.83 3.27
C VAL A 63 5.43 -4.52 2.52
N PHE A 64 4.34 -3.83 2.83
CA PHE A 64 4.08 -2.48 2.32
C PHE A 64 3.16 -1.69 3.25
N ARG A 65 3.16 -0.37 3.09
CA ARG A 65 2.22 0.56 3.71
C ARG A 65 1.44 1.31 2.65
N ALA A 66 0.26 1.81 3.02
CA ALA A 66 -0.49 2.71 2.17
C ALA A 66 -1.35 3.67 2.98
N ASP A 67 -1.63 4.86 2.47
CA ASP A 67 -2.63 5.75 3.05
C ASP A 67 -3.49 6.47 2.00
N SER A 68 -4.59 7.06 2.46
CA SER A 68 -5.51 7.84 1.64
C SER A 68 -6.40 8.70 2.52
N ARG A 69 -6.71 9.91 2.05
CA ARG A 69 -7.70 10.79 2.68
C ARG A 69 -9.15 10.34 2.48
N ARG A 70 -9.37 9.29 1.69
CA ARG A 70 -10.71 8.75 1.36
C ARG A 70 -10.69 7.23 1.37
N ILE A 71 -11.53 6.61 2.20
CA ILE A 71 -11.64 5.15 2.31
C ILE A 71 -11.95 4.47 0.97
N TYR A 72 -12.81 5.05 0.14
CA TYR A 72 -13.11 4.49 -1.18
C TYR A 72 -11.88 4.50 -2.11
N ASN A 73 -11.01 5.52 -1.99
CA ASN A 73 -9.75 5.54 -2.74
C ASN A 73 -8.75 4.53 -2.16
N MET A 74 -8.74 4.31 -0.84
CA MET A 74 -7.95 3.23 -0.21
C MET A 74 -8.35 1.85 -0.73
N ILE A 75 -9.66 1.56 -0.75
CA ILE A 75 -10.17 0.29 -1.27
C ILE A 75 -9.79 0.13 -2.75
N TRP A 76 -10.03 1.16 -3.56
CA TRP A 76 -9.72 1.14 -4.99
C TRP A 76 -8.22 0.93 -5.27
N GLN A 77 -7.32 1.60 -4.55
CA GLN A 77 -5.87 1.40 -4.75
C GLN A 77 -5.45 -0.03 -4.38
N MET A 78 -6.01 -0.60 -3.31
CA MET A 78 -5.72 -1.97 -2.88
C MET A 78 -6.26 -3.00 -3.88
N GLU A 79 -7.43 -2.77 -4.48
CA GLU A 79 -7.98 -3.62 -5.53
C GLU A 79 -7.11 -3.62 -6.78
N ASN A 80 -6.65 -2.45 -7.22
CA ASN A 80 -5.75 -2.35 -8.38
C ASN A 80 -4.37 -2.95 -8.09
N PHE A 81 -3.84 -2.72 -6.88
CA PHE A 81 -2.58 -3.33 -6.48
C PHE A 81 -2.70 -4.86 -6.42
N LEU A 82 -3.80 -5.39 -5.90
CA LEU A 82 -4.11 -6.83 -5.90
C LEU A 82 -4.18 -7.40 -7.32
N LYS A 83 -4.78 -6.70 -8.28
CA LYS A 83 -4.83 -7.15 -9.69
C LYS A 83 -3.43 -7.34 -10.24
N PHE A 84 -2.54 -6.37 -10.03
CA PHE A 84 -1.14 -6.48 -10.42
C PHE A 84 -0.42 -7.62 -9.69
N VAL A 85 -0.53 -7.69 -8.36
CA VAL A 85 0.12 -8.70 -7.54
C VAL A 85 -0.26 -10.12 -7.97
N LYS A 86 -1.52 -10.37 -8.34
CA LYS A 86 -1.99 -11.66 -8.86
C LYS A 86 -1.34 -12.09 -10.18
N THR A 87 -0.69 -11.18 -10.91
CA THR A 87 0.06 -11.52 -12.14
C THR A 87 1.48 -12.02 -11.85
N LEU A 88 1.98 -11.82 -10.64
CA LEU A 88 3.34 -12.18 -10.27
C LEU A 88 3.44 -13.69 -9.98
N PRO A 89 4.50 -14.36 -10.45
CA PRO A 89 4.70 -15.77 -10.18
C PRO A 89 4.96 -16.02 -8.69
N GLY A 90 4.41 -17.13 -8.17
CA GLY A 90 4.65 -17.58 -6.80
C GLY A 90 3.89 -16.83 -5.71
N VAL A 91 2.96 -15.92 -6.05
CA VAL A 91 2.09 -15.27 -5.04
C VAL A 91 1.05 -16.25 -4.50
N CYS A 92 0.96 -16.35 -3.17
CA CYS A 92 -0.04 -17.16 -2.49
C CYS A 92 -1.25 -16.34 -2.03
N VAL A 93 -0.99 -15.22 -1.34
CA VAL A 93 -2.03 -14.37 -0.73
C VAL A 93 -1.53 -12.95 -0.55
N MET A 94 -2.45 -11.98 -0.60
CA MET A 94 -2.20 -10.60 -0.21
C MET A 94 -3.15 -10.23 0.93
N GLU A 95 -2.59 -9.71 2.01
CA GLU A 95 -3.29 -9.21 3.19
C GLU A 95 -3.06 -7.71 3.31
N ALA A 96 -4.13 -6.92 3.42
CA ALA A 96 -4.06 -5.48 3.53
C ALA A 96 -5.14 -4.99 4.50
N PRO A 97 -4.93 -5.12 5.82
CA PRO A 97 -5.92 -4.66 6.81
C PRO A 97 -6.05 -3.14 6.75
N VAL A 98 -7.20 -2.67 6.25
CA VAL A 98 -7.50 -1.24 6.15
C VAL A 98 -8.02 -0.74 7.50
N THR A 99 -7.31 0.22 8.09
CA THR A 99 -7.72 0.92 9.31
C THR A 99 -8.29 2.28 8.95
N ILE A 100 -9.42 2.62 9.56
CA ILE A 100 -10.08 3.92 9.40
C ILE A 100 -9.58 4.84 10.52
N ILE A 101 -9.21 6.07 10.17
CA ILE A 101 -8.91 7.10 11.17
C ILE A 101 -10.23 7.76 11.54
N ASP A 102 -10.78 7.37 12.69
CA ASP A 102 -11.89 8.08 13.31
C ASP A 102 -11.34 9.28 14.10
N GLU A 103 -11.89 10.47 13.88
CA GLU A 103 -11.51 11.68 14.62
C GLU A 103 -11.67 11.48 16.13
N GLU A 104 -12.63 10.66 16.57
CA GLU A 104 -12.89 10.37 17.99
C GLU A 104 -11.78 9.56 18.68
N SER A 105 -10.91 8.88 17.93
CA SER A 105 -9.82 8.05 18.48
C SER A 105 -8.45 8.74 18.50
N SER A 106 -8.39 10.02 18.10
CA SER A 106 -7.15 10.76 17.94
C SER A 106 -6.55 11.17 19.30
N VAL A 107 -5.39 10.60 19.66
CA VAL A 107 -4.62 11.07 20.82
C VAL A 107 -3.90 12.36 20.43
N TYR A 108 -4.34 13.50 20.97
CA TYR A 108 -3.61 14.75 20.87
C TYR A 108 -2.31 14.64 21.69
N TRP A 109 -1.18 14.53 21.01
CA TRP A 109 0.14 14.60 21.63
C TRP A 109 0.73 16.00 21.44
N ASN A 110 0.88 16.75 22.53
CA ASN A 110 1.63 17.99 22.56
C ASN A 110 2.98 17.71 23.23
N LYS A 111 4.08 18.04 22.55
CA LYS A 111 5.37 18.21 23.20
C LYS A 111 5.35 19.60 23.81
N GLU A 112 5.35 19.71 25.14
CA GLU A 112 5.67 20.98 25.76
C GLU A 112 7.12 21.33 25.37
N GLU A 113 7.32 22.48 24.70
CA GLU A 113 8.65 23.06 24.53
C GLU A 113 9.09 23.59 25.90
N GLU A 114 10.18 23.06 26.45
CA GLU A 114 10.86 23.69 27.58
C GLU A 114 11.36 25.07 27.12
N GLU A 115 10.74 26.13 27.63
CA GLU A 115 11.29 27.50 27.50
C GLU A 115 12.58 27.58 28.34
N ASP A 116 13.73 27.71 27.66
CA ASP A 116 15.03 28.07 28.25
C ASP A 116 15.04 29.51 28.80
#